data_AF-A0A3Q2Y530-F1
#
_entry.id   AF-A0A3Q2Y530-F1
#
_cell.length_a   1.000
_cell.length_b   1.000
_cell.length_c   1.000
_cell.angle_alpha   90.00
_cell.angle_beta   90.00
_cell.angle_gamma   90.00
#
_symmetry.space_group_name_H-M   'P 1'
#
loop_
_entity.id
_entity.type
_entity.pdbx_description
1 polymer ?
#
loop_
_entity_poly.entity_id
_entity_poly.type
_entity_poly.pdbx_seq_one_letter_code
_entity_poly.pdbx_strand_id
1 'polypeptide(L)'
;MQNCIIQVLQLNFLIVSSDQSECPCSGIPQWPLTEPPPEDCHQLNRTFRYTCLKGYLRTAGTSNLIKCKPGSSRWSSPTLKCKRKSLYFVFGCGSS
;
A
#
# COMPACT_ATOMS: atom_id res chain seq x y z
N MET A 1 33.49 35.05 -22.71
CA MET A 1 32.27 34.20 -22.66
C MET A 1 31.48 34.62 -21.43
N GLN A 2 30.29 35.15 -21.67
CA GLN A 2 29.28 35.59 -20.68
C GLN A 2 29.01 34.43 -19.69
N ASN A 3 28.97 34.59 -18.35
CA ASN A 3 27.86 35.16 -17.58
C ASN A 3 28.24 35.44 -16.11
N CYS A 4 27.89 36.64 -15.63
CA CYS A 4 27.49 36.91 -14.23
C CYS A 4 26.11 36.26 -13.97
N ILE A 5 25.67 35.90 -12.75
CA ILE A 5 25.07 36.76 -11.72
C ILE A 5 24.88 35.93 -10.41
N ILE A 6 25.34 36.51 -9.29
CA ILE A 6 24.89 36.55 -7.88
C ILE A 6 23.80 35.58 -7.31
N GLN A 7 24.23 34.81 -6.29
CA GLN A 7 23.65 34.39 -4.97
C GLN A 7 22.17 33.98 -4.77
N VAL A 8 21.94 32.84 -4.08
CA VAL A 8 21.17 32.75 -2.80
C VAL A 8 21.53 31.46 -2.00
N LEU A 9 21.71 31.54 -0.68
CA LEU A 9 21.67 30.38 0.24
C LEU A 9 20.32 29.68 0.14
N GLN A 10 20.28 28.36 -0.07
CA GLN A 10 19.10 27.55 0.25
C GLN A 10 19.59 26.19 0.78
N LEU A 11 18.93 25.74 1.85
CA LEU A 11 19.31 24.60 2.68
C LEU A 11 19.55 23.32 1.87
N ASN A 12 20.30 22.38 2.44
CA ASN A 12 20.24 20.97 2.06
C ASN A 12 18.79 20.48 2.15
N PHE A 13 18.01 20.75 1.11
CA PHE A 13 16.75 20.10 0.88
C PHE A 13 17.14 18.71 0.38
N LEU A 14 16.84 17.69 1.18
CA LEU A 14 16.81 16.32 0.69
C LEU A 14 15.92 16.36 -0.55
N ILE A 15 16.51 16.31 -1.74
CA ILE A 15 15.76 16.05 -2.96
C ILE A 15 15.26 14.63 -2.77
N VAL A 16 14.08 14.50 -2.15
CA VAL A 16 13.30 13.28 -2.25
C VAL A 16 12.97 13.22 -3.73
N SER A 17 13.69 12.37 -4.44
CA SER A 17 13.42 12.08 -5.83
C SER A 17 12.00 11.52 -5.86
N SER A 18 11.01 12.39 -6.08
CA SER A 18 9.67 11.95 -6.47
C SER A 18 9.81 11.43 -7.89
N ASP A 19 10.30 10.19 -7.96
CA ASP A 19 10.31 9.40 -9.16
C ASP A 19 8.85 9.27 -9.60
N GLN A 20 8.50 9.90 -10.72
CA GLN A 20 7.15 9.98 -11.29
C GLN A 20 6.70 8.61 -11.87
N SER A 21 6.88 7.55 -11.10
CA SER A 21 6.47 6.17 -11.42
C SER A 21 5.85 5.46 -10.21
N GLU A 22 5.32 6.21 -9.25
CA GLU A 22 4.65 5.67 -8.07
C GLU A 22 3.15 5.51 -8.32
N CYS A 23 2.63 4.29 -8.12
CA CYS A 23 1.22 4.02 -8.29
C CYS A 23 0.39 4.91 -7.36
N PRO A 24 -0.62 5.62 -7.88
CA PRO A 24 -1.44 6.50 -7.07
C PRO A 24 -2.25 5.69 -6.05
N CYS A 25 -2.49 6.30 -4.89
CA CYS A 25 -3.37 5.78 -3.84
C CYS A 25 -4.79 5.52 -4.38
N SER A 26 -5.29 6.44 -5.17
CA SER A 26 -6.58 6.35 -5.87
C SER A 26 -6.65 5.18 -6.86
N GLY A 27 -5.50 4.58 -7.23
CA GLY A 27 -5.44 3.41 -8.09
C GLY A 27 -5.61 2.08 -7.35
N ILE A 28 -5.63 2.07 -6.01
CA ILE A 28 -5.83 0.85 -5.22
C ILE A 28 -7.29 0.40 -5.39
N PRO A 29 -7.54 -0.81 -5.94
CA PRO A 29 -8.90 -1.27 -6.14
C PRO A 29 -9.57 -1.61 -4.79
N GLN A 30 -10.84 -1.26 -4.63
CA GLN A 30 -11.61 -1.79 -3.50
C GLN A 30 -11.71 -3.32 -3.60
N TRP A 31 -11.56 -4.02 -2.49
CA TRP A 31 -11.71 -5.48 -2.44
C TRP A 31 -12.93 -5.91 -1.62
N PRO A 32 -13.62 -7.01 -2.01
CA PRO A 32 -14.77 -7.48 -1.26
C PRO A 32 -14.39 -7.89 0.17
N LEU A 33 -15.24 -7.52 1.13
CA LEU A 33 -15.10 -7.85 2.57
C LEU A 33 -13.80 -7.32 3.20
N THR A 34 -13.23 -6.25 2.64
CA THR A 34 -12.11 -5.51 3.23
C THR A 34 -12.52 -4.11 3.63
N GLU A 35 -11.73 -3.50 4.51
CA GLU A 35 -11.77 -2.08 4.77
C GLU A 35 -11.43 -1.30 3.48
N PRO A 36 -11.96 -0.07 3.32
CA PRO A 36 -11.60 0.78 2.20
C PRO A 36 -10.12 1.17 2.26
N PRO A 37 -9.43 1.30 1.11
CA PRO A 37 -8.10 1.85 1.09
C PRO A 37 -8.16 3.31 1.57
N PRO A 38 -7.12 3.78 2.28
CA PRO A 38 -7.06 5.17 2.70
C PRO A 38 -6.95 6.09 1.47
N GLU A 39 -7.60 7.25 1.54
CA GLU A 39 -7.51 8.29 0.50
C GLU A 39 -6.07 8.78 0.36
N ASP A 40 -5.41 8.96 1.51
CA ASP A 40 -4.01 9.36 1.62
C ASP A 40 -3.13 8.16 1.95
N CYS A 41 -2.15 7.92 1.09
CA CYS A 41 -1.23 6.80 1.22
C CYS A 41 0.23 7.24 1.28
N HIS A 42 0.46 8.44 1.84
CA HIS A 42 1.78 8.93 2.20
C HIS A 42 2.50 7.84 3.01
N GLN A 43 3.62 7.33 2.48
CA GLN A 43 4.43 6.20 3.02
C GLN A 43 4.04 4.78 2.58
N LEU A 44 3.15 4.57 1.60
CA LEU A 44 3.06 3.24 0.98
C LEU A 44 4.31 2.95 0.16
N ASN A 45 5.21 2.12 0.71
CA ASN A 45 6.41 1.61 0.05
C ASN A 45 6.07 0.67 -1.12
N ARG A 46 5.49 1.21 -2.20
CA ARG A 46 5.05 0.51 -3.42
C ARG A 46 4.20 -0.74 -3.17
N THR A 47 3.67 -0.89 -1.96
CA THR A 47 2.98 -2.09 -1.50
C THR A 47 1.86 -1.68 -0.55
N PHE A 48 0.75 -2.40 -0.60
CA PHE A 48 -0.42 -2.14 0.22
C PHE A 48 -0.96 -3.46 0.77
N ARG A 49 -1.43 -3.45 2.02
CA ARG A 49 -2.01 -4.62 2.67
C ARG A 49 -3.47 -4.35 2.99
N TYR A 50 -4.34 -5.16 2.42
CA TYR A 50 -5.76 -5.14 2.79
C TYR A 50 -5.98 -5.70 4.18
N THR A 51 -6.96 -5.13 4.86
CA THR A 51 -7.50 -5.60 6.13
C THR A 51 -8.91 -6.12 5.89
N CYS A 52 -9.21 -7.35 6.30
CA CYS A 52 -10.57 -7.88 6.25
C CYS A 52 -11.46 -7.15 7.26
N LEU A 53 -12.75 -6.96 6.93
CA LEU A 53 -13.72 -6.35 7.84
C LEU A 53 -13.80 -7.08 9.19
N LYS A 54 -14.24 -6.36 10.22
CA LYS A 54 -14.49 -6.93 11.55
C LYS A 54 -15.42 -8.15 11.44
N GLY A 55 -15.02 -9.25 12.08
CA GLY A 55 -15.75 -10.52 11.99
C GLY A 55 -15.36 -11.41 10.81
N TYR A 56 -14.39 -11.01 9.98
CA TYR A 56 -13.81 -11.81 8.92
C TYR A 56 -12.31 -12.06 9.17
N LEU A 57 -11.76 -13.13 8.59
CA LEU A 57 -10.34 -13.46 8.60
C LEU A 57 -9.85 -13.77 7.19
N ARG A 58 -8.59 -13.45 6.95
CA ARG A 58 -7.88 -13.89 5.75
C ARG A 58 -7.84 -15.42 5.70
N THR A 59 -8.12 -15.96 4.52
CA THR A 59 -8.02 -17.40 4.25
C THR A 59 -6.55 -17.79 4.03
N ALA A 60 -6.11 -18.90 4.63
CA ALA A 60 -4.78 -19.45 4.39
C ALA A 60 -4.56 -19.73 2.88
N GLY A 61 -3.33 -19.56 2.40
CA GLY A 61 -3.02 -19.67 0.97
C GLY A 61 -3.39 -18.46 0.11
N THR A 62 -3.94 -17.38 0.69
CA THR A 62 -4.21 -16.12 -0.03
C THR A 62 -3.32 -14.98 0.45
N SER A 63 -3.00 -14.02 -0.41
CA SER A 63 -2.21 -12.83 -0.05
C SER A 63 -3.10 -11.61 0.12
N ASN A 64 -2.96 -10.89 1.23
CA ASN A 64 -3.53 -9.56 1.40
C ASN A 64 -2.61 -8.44 0.91
N LEU A 65 -1.40 -8.77 0.44
CA LEU A 65 -0.43 -7.82 -0.07
C LEU A 65 -0.60 -7.66 -1.59
N ILE A 66 -0.76 -6.42 -2.03
CA ILE A 66 -0.60 -6.01 -3.43
C ILE A 66 0.66 -5.16 -3.58
N LYS A 67 1.22 -5.16 -4.79
CA LYS A 67 2.41 -4.41 -5.15
C LYS A 67 2.10 -3.51 -6.35
N CYS A 68 2.63 -2.30 -6.31
CA CYS A 68 2.73 -1.44 -7.47
C CYS A 68 3.78 -2.02 -8.42
N LYS A 69 3.40 -2.21 -9.69
CA LYS A 69 4.33 -2.72 -10.70
C LYS A 69 5.25 -1.58 -11.17
N PRO A 70 6.58 -1.70 -11.07
CA PRO A 70 7.49 -0.65 -11.53
C PRO A 70 7.33 -0.42 -13.04
N GLY A 71 7.25 0.83 -13.47
CA GLY A 71 7.03 1.20 -14.88
C GLY A 71 5.57 1.10 -15.36
N SER A 72 4.63 0.74 -14.48
CA SER A 72 3.20 0.85 -14.75
C SER A 72 2.49 1.46 -13.56
N SER A 73 1.66 2.48 -13.76
CA SER A 73 0.86 3.10 -12.69
C SER A 73 -0.29 2.21 -12.20
N ARG A 74 -0.14 0.88 -12.28
CA ARG A 74 -1.16 -0.12 -11.99
C ARG A 74 -0.73 -1.05 -10.85
N TRP A 75 -1.66 -1.30 -9.96
CA TRP A 75 -1.52 -2.26 -8.87
C TRP A 75 -1.65 -3.70 -9.38
N SER A 76 -0.94 -4.63 -8.73
CA SER A 76 -1.11 -6.07 -8.96
C SER A 76 -2.48 -6.54 -8.47
N SER A 77 -3.05 -7.55 -9.15
CA SER A 77 -4.30 -8.17 -8.72
C SER A 77 -4.16 -8.84 -7.34
N PRO A 78 -5.03 -8.55 -6.36
CA PRO A 78 -5.04 -9.25 -5.09
C PRO A 78 -5.60 -10.67 -5.26
N THR A 79 -5.06 -11.61 -4.47
CA THR A 79 -5.58 -12.99 -4.37
C THR A 79 -6.33 -13.22 -3.05
N LEU A 80 -6.55 -12.14 -2.29
CA LEU A 80 -7.13 -12.17 -0.95
C LEU A 80 -8.53 -12.77 -0.94
N LYS A 81 -8.78 -13.68 0.00
CA LYS A 81 -10.14 -14.12 0.34
C LYS A 81 -10.39 -13.93 1.83
N CYS A 82 -11.39 -13.15 2.17
CA CYS A 82 -11.87 -13.00 3.54
C CYS A 82 -13.04 -13.96 3.78
N LYS A 83 -13.00 -14.72 4.88
CA LYS A 83 -14.09 -15.61 5.32
C LYS A 83 -14.57 -15.21 6.70
N ARG A 84 -15.85 -15.42 7.00
CA ARG A 84 -16.40 -15.10 8.31
C ARG A 84 -15.66 -15.88 9.39
N LYS A 85 -15.34 -15.21 10.50
CA LYS A 85 -14.81 -15.83 11.71
C LYS A 85 -15.83 -16.85 12.18
N SER A 86 -15.45 -18.12 12.11
CA SER A 86 -16.21 -19.17 12.77
C SER A 86 -15.90 -19.10 14.26
N LEU A 87 -16.93 -19.00 15.11
CA LEU A 87 -16.75 -18.94 16.58
C LEU A 87 -16.05 -20.19 17.13
N TYR A 88 -16.04 -21.30 16.36
CA TYR A 88 -15.31 -22.52 16.68
C TYR A 88 -13.77 -22.37 16.61
N PHE A 89 -13.25 -21.32 15.95
CA PHE A 89 -11.80 -21.07 15.85
C PHE A 89 -11.22 -20.35 17.08
N VAL A 90 -12.03 -19.97 18.06
CA VAL A 90 -11.58 -19.34 19.32
C VAL A 90 -10.78 -20.34 20.19
N PHE A 91 -10.91 -21.65 19.94
CA PHE A 91 -10.20 -22.72 20.66
C PHE A 91 -8.97 -23.28 19.92
N GLY A 92 -8.43 -22.57 18.92
CA GLY A 92 -7.19 -22.98 18.24
C GLY A 92 -5.98 -22.27 18.83
N CYS A 93 -5.11 -23.01 19.53
CA CYS A 93 -3.83 -22.60 20.11
C CYS A 93 -3.18 -21.35 19.48
N GLY A 94 -3.00 -20.31 20.29
CA GLY A 94 -1.95 -19.33 20.08
C GLY A 94 -0.60 -19.97 20.40
N SER A 95 0.24 -20.16 19.39
CA SER A 95 1.65 -20.45 19.56
C SER A 95 2.45 -19.16 19.38
N SER A 96 2.95 -18.60 20.48
CA SER A 96 4.22 -17.86 20.58
C SER A 96 4.60 -17.75 22.04
#